data_AF-A0A1V5PQB3-F1
#
_entry.id   AF-A0A1V5PQB3-F1
#
_cell.length_a   1.000
_cell.length_b   1.000
_cell.length_c   1.000
_cell.angle_alpha   90.00
_cell.angle_beta   90.00
_cell.angle_gamma   90.00
#
_symmetry.space_group_name_H-M   'P 1'
#
loop_
_entity.id
_entity.type
_entity.pdbx_description
1 polymer ?
#
loop_
_entity_poly.entity_id
_entity_poly.type
_entity_poly.pdbx_seq_one_letter_code
_entity_poly.pdbx_strand_id
1 'polypeptide(L)'
;MDPMIPKEFRDKFSKAKEELTRSPQVNELIKICKEIEEGKEELDILKGQLDVLYDVHEALVIAYEALAPTQPRTEAFAEKGKKMRESFDELKEGLDEISLYLEDEDIEHIHIGLDTVRKAVDVITDAADTLKKEEESVEVLSHSPPVNELLRIGKGVLKGDFQSIDLQRRYEVVETLYSETYSNVEKISKNPPDTKAMEEQLPIIMEALKLFREGLDDIKEYFGHINKKEEEEEEEEETEEEEFDLDKILGGGLDKIQEASQKIYEAQLAIKEGIDKAMEEDSKKTEWQSKFPGVRPPTSVGEGLDIKVGETQAPPPPQEEQEQVQLAVPPNYKKVYDAAWAVSKNEITVEEFLKAIDTLASTVKKNMADLPKLVKPNDLNEEEDKFFEESKQNLVDGMEGTITGLNELKKYVDDKDVTHLENGLATIMVAGDMLYRIQVIGDEVAKKMQEAKKKK
;
A
#
# COMPACT_ATOMS: atom_id res chain seq x y z
N MET A 1 -40.19 11.42 10.97
CA MET A 1 -39.25 12.23 10.16
C MET A 1 -39.33 11.66 8.77
N ASP A 2 -39.72 12.50 7.81
CA ASP A 2 -39.99 12.11 6.43
C ASP A 2 -38.73 11.59 5.71
N PRO A 3 -38.88 10.71 4.70
CA PRO A 3 -37.76 10.14 3.96
C PRO A 3 -37.20 11.20 3.00
N MET A 4 -36.02 11.73 3.34
CA MET A 4 -35.39 12.90 2.70
C MET A 4 -34.85 12.68 1.26
N ILE A 5 -35.22 11.59 0.59
CA ILE A 5 -34.76 11.30 -0.79
C ILE A 5 -36.00 11.04 -1.65
N PRO A 6 -36.26 11.85 -2.69
CA PRO A 6 -37.38 11.64 -3.60
C PRO A 6 -37.28 10.28 -4.29
N LYS A 7 -38.43 9.63 -4.53
CA LYS A 7 -38.53 8.25 -5.03
C LYS A 7 -37.79 8.04 -6.36
N GLU A 8 -37.85 9.04 -7.25
CA GLU A 8 -37.15 9.04 -8.54
C GLU A 8 -35.62 9.02 -8.40
N PHE A 9 -35.08 9.65 -7.34
CA PHE A 9 -33.66 9.60 -7.02
C PHE A 9 -33.27 8.27 -6.38
N ARG A 10 -34.14 7.64 -5.58
CA ARG A 10 -33.92 6.28 -5.09
C ARG A 10 -33.89 5.27 -6.23
N ASP A 11 -34.80 5.39 -7.19
CA ASP A 11 -34.87 4.47 -8.34
C ASP A 11 -33.67 4.65 -9.29
N LYS A 12 -33.17 5.89 -9.47
CA LYS A 12 -31.92 6.16 -10.20
C LYS A 12 -30.66 5.75 -9.44
N PHE A 13 -30.60 5.95 -8.12
CA PHE A 13 -29.49 5.46 -7.28
C PHE A 13 -29.47 3.94 -7.22
N SER A 14 -30.63 3.29 -7.12
CA SER A 14 -30.74 1.83 -7.17
C SER A 14 -30.31 1.28 -8.53
N LYS A 15 -30.70 1.92 -9.64
CA LYS A 15 -30.24 1.54 -10.98
C LYS A 15 -28.74 1.79 -11.23
N ALA A 16 -28.19 2.92 -10.78
CA ALA A 16 -26.75 3.22 -10.93
C ALA A 16 -25.87 2.34 -10.03
N LYS A 17 -26.36 2.00 -8.83
CA LYS A 17 -25.74 1.01 -7.94
C LYS A 17 -25.89 -0.42 -8.47
N GLU A 18 -26.92 -0.68 -9.26
CA GLU A 18 -27.10 -1.90 -10.06
C GLU A 18 -26.27 -1.90 -11.35
N GLU A 19 -25.44 -0.89 -11.64
CA GLU A 19 -24.56 -0.88 -12.82
C GLU A 19 -23.08 -0.69 -12.50
N LEU A 20 -22.70 -0.10 -11.36
CA LEU A 20 -21.31 0.17 -10.99
C LEU A 20 -20.85 -0.68 -9.81
N THR A 21 -19.56 -1.03 -9.82
CA THR A 21 -18.86 -1.76 -8.76
C THR A 21 -18.03 -0.82 -7.90
N ARG A 22 -17.44 -1.36 -6.82
CA ARG A 22 -16.45 -0.65 -6.00
C ARG A 22 -15.06 -0.57 -6.64
N SER A 23 -14.82 -1.27 -7.75
CA SER A 23 -13.54 -1.25 -8.47
C SER A 23 -13.56 -0.21 -9.59
N PRO A 24 -12.67 0.82 -9.56
CA PRO A 24 -12.55 1.78 -10.65
C PRO A 24 -12.23 1.15 -11.99
N GLN A 25 -11.37 0.13 -12.01
CA GLN A 25 -10.93 -0.56 -13.24
C GLN A 25 -12.09 -1.33 -13.88
N VAL A 26 -12.94 -1.95 -13.07
CA VAL A 26 -14.14 -2.66 -13.54
C VAL A 26 -15.20 -1.67 -14.01
N ASN A 27 -15.31 -0.51 -13.36
CA ASN A 27 -16.22 0.55 -13.82
C ASN A 27 -15.80 1.13 -15.17
N GLU A 28 -14.50 1.26 -15.42
CA GLU A 28 -13.99 1.68 -16.74
C GLU A 28 -14.27 0.60 -17.80
N LEU A 29 -14.09 -0.69 -17.47
CA LEU A 29 -14.48 -1.79 -18.37
C LEU A 29 -15.98 -1.75 -18.71
N ILE A 30 -16.86 -1.55 -17.72
CA ILE A 30 -18.31 -1.42 -17.92
C ILE A 30 -18.63 -0.25 -18.86
N LYS A 31 -17.92 0.87 -18.70
CA LYS A 31 -18.08 2.05 -19.56
C LYS A 31 -17.65 1.74 -20.99
N ILE A 32 -16.45 1.19 -21.19
CA ILE A 32 -15.91 0.85 -22.52
C ILE A 32 -16.81 -0.16 -23.23
N CYS A 33 -17.28 -1.21 -22.53
CA CYS A 33 -18.21 -2.18 -23.10
C CYS A 33 -19.52 -1.55 -23.59
N LYS A 34 -20.07 -0.58 -22.84
CA LYS A 34 -21.26 0.20 -23.28
C LYS A 34 -20.95 1.07 -24.49
N GLU A 35 -19.79 1.72 -24.51
CA GLU A 35 -19.38 2.58 -25.64
C GLU A 35 -19.13 1.74 -26.91
N ILE A 36 -18.66 0.50 -26.78
CA ILE A 36 -18.56 -0.47 -27.88
C ILE A 36 -19.94 -0.90 -28.39
N GLU A 37 -20.86 -1.25 -27.49
CA GLU A 37 -22.24 -1.61 -27.86
C GLU A 37 -22.92 -0.47 -28.65
N GLU A 38 -22.63 0.77 -28.28
CA GLU A 38 -23.14 1.97 -28.95
C GLU A 38 -22.35 2.37 -30.22
N GLY A 39 -21.28 1.64 -30.56
CA GLY A 39 -20.41 1.92 -31.72
C GLY A 39 -19.60 3.21 -31.60
N LYS A 40 -19.26 3.62 -30.37
CA LYS A 40 -18.54 4.86 -30.03
C LYS A 40 -17.06 4.65 -29.71
N GLU A 41 -16.66 3.43 -29.40
CA GLU A 41 -15.29 3.07 -29.03
C GLU A 41 -14.70 2.03 -29.99
N GLU A 42 -13.36 1.95 -30.05
CA GLU A 42 -12.64 0.98 -30.88
C GLU A 42 -12.31 -0.30 -30.10
N LEU A 43 -12.29 -1.45 -30.78
CA LEU A 43 -11.99 -2.76 -30.16
C LEU A 43 -10.61 -2.80 -29.48
N ASP A 44 -9.64 -2.05 -29.99
CA ASP A 44 -8.30 -1.95 -29.40
C ASP A 44 -8.33 -1.36 -27.98
N ILE A 45 -9.32 -0.52 -27.67
CA ILE A 45 -9.48 0.10 -26.35
C ILE A 45 -10.05 -0.90 -25.35
N LEU A 46 -11.03 -1.73 -25.76
CA LEU A 46 -11.50 -2.85 -24.94
C LEU A 46 -10.40 -3.86 -24.67
N LYS A 47 -9.62 -4.20 -25.70
CA LYS A 47 -8.48 -5.10 -25.53
C LYS A 47 -7.47 -4.55 -24.51
N GLY A 48 -7.09 -3.29 -24.63
CA GLY A 48 -6.18 -2.64 -23.68
C GLY A 48 -6.71 -2.66 -22.24
N GLN A 49 -8.02 -2.45 -22.05
CA GLN A 49 -8.63 -2.53 -20.73
C GLN A 49 -8.70 -3.95 -20.17
N LEU A 50 -8.93 -4.96 -21.02
CA LEU A 50 -8.88 -6.36 -20.62
C LEU A 50 -7.47 -6.75 -20.17
N ASP A 51 -6.43 -6.37 -20.91
CA ASP A 51 -5.02 -6.62 -20.54
C ASP A 51 -4.71 -6.05 -19.14
N VAL A 52 -5.12 -4.81 -18.86
CA VAL A 52 -4.97 -4.21 -17.53
C VAL A 52 -5.68 -5.00 -16.45
N LEU A 53 -6.90 -5.50 -16.71
CA LEU A 53 -7.66 -6.26 -15.73
C LEU A 53 -7.12 -7.68 -15.50
N TYR A 54 -6.50 -8.30 -16.51
CA TYR A 54 -5.75 -9.55 -16.32
C TYR A 54 -4.53 -9.35 -15.42
N ASP A 55 -3.76 -8.27 -15.63
CA ASP A 55 -2.62 -7.92 -14.76
C ASP A 55 -3.08 -7.67 -13.32
N VAL A 56 -4.18 -6.93 -13.14
CA VAL A 56 -4.78 -6.68 -11.82
C VAL A 56 -5.25 -7.98 -11.17
N HIS A 57 -5.91 -8.86 -11.92
CA HIS A 57 -6.31 -10.18 -11.43
C HIS A 57 -5.11 -11.01 -10.97
N GLU A 58 -4.04 -11.10 -11.77
CA GLU A 58 -2.83 -11.83 -11.40
C GLU A 58 -2.20 -11.27 -10.12
N ALA A 59 -2.07 -9.94 -10.04
CA ALA A 59 -1.55 -9.28 -8.84
C ALA A 59 -2.40 -9.55 -7.59
N LEU A 60 -3.74 -9.55 -7.72
CA LEU A 60 -4.66 -9.84 -6.63
C LEU A 60 -4.54 -11.30 -6.15
N VAL A 61 -4.43 -12.25 -7.07
CA VAL A 61 -4.25 -13.67 -6.74
C VAL A 61 -2.92 -13.89 -6.02
N ILE A 62 -1.83 -13.33 -6.54
CA ILE A 62 -0.49 -13.42 -5.91
C ILE A 62 -0.53 -12.81 -4.51
N ALA A 63 -1.11 -11.61 -4.37
CA ALA A 63 -1.22 -10.95 -3.07
C ALA A 63 -2.05 -11.77 -2.08
N TYR A 64 -3.19 -12.32 -2.52
CA TYR A 64 -4.01 -13.18 -1.69
C TYR A 64 -3.26 -14.45 -1.28
N GLU A 65 -2.58 -15.14 -2.21
CA GLU A 65 -1.82 -16.35 -1.89
C GLU A 65 -0.67 -16.10 -0.92
N ALA A 66 -0.02 -14.93 -1.02
CA ALA A 66 1.02 -14.52 -0.09
C ALA A 66 0.49 -14.18 1.31
N LEU A 67 -0.70 -13.57 1.40
CA LEU A 67 -1.29 -13.10 2.65
C LEU A 67 -2.18 -14.14 3.34
N ALA A 68 -2.90 -14.98 2.59
CA ALA A 68 -3.82 -15.98 3.15
C ALA A 68 -3.19 -16.92 4.21
N PRO A 69 -1.91 -17.32 4.12
CA PRO A 69 -1.24 -18.10 5.17
C PRO A 69 -1.09 -17.33 6.50
N THR A 70 -1.00 -16.01 6.44
CA THR A 70 -0.71 -15.13 7.59
C THR A 70 -1.98 -14.60 8.25
N GLN A 71 -3.14 -14.79 7.62
CA GLN A 71 -4.42 -14.32 8.12
C GLN A 71 -4.95 -15.20 9.28
N PRO A 72 -5.65 -14.59 10.26
CA PRO A 72 -6.30 -15.32 11.34
C PRO A 72 -7.23 -16.43 10.83
N ARG A 73 -7.04 -17.67 11.27
CA ARG A 73 -7.94 -18.79 10.89
C ARG A 73 -9.22 -18.81 11.72
N THR A 74 -10.05 -17.80 11.52
CA THR A 74 -11.41 -17.74 12.03
C THR A 74 -12.36 -18.56 11.15
N GLU A 75 -13.57 -18.82 11.63
CA GLU A 75 -14.65 -19.39 10.80
C GLU A 75 -14.94 -18.50 9.59
N ALA A 76 -14.89 -17.17 9.78
CA ALA A 76 -15.09 -16.24 8.68
C ALA A 76 -13.94 -16.31 7.67
N PHE A 77 -12.68 -16.49 8.07
CA PHE A 77 -11.61 -16.73 7.11
C PHE A 77 -11.81 -18.03 6.34
N ALA A 78 -12.25 -19.10 7.00
CA ALA A 78 -12.54 -20.37 6.32
C ALA A 78 -13.64 -20.22 5.25
N GLU A 79 -14.71 -19.46 5.56
CA GLU A 79 -15.80 -19.21 4.62
C GLU A 79 -15.43 -18.17 3.55
N LYS A 80 -15.00 -16.97 3.98
CA LYS A 80 -14.74 -15.81 3.13
C LYS A 80 -13.46 -15.96 2.33
N GLY A 81 -12.42 -16.56 2.89
CA GLY A 81 -11.19 -16.86 2.16
C GLY A 81 -11.46 -17.80 0.99
N LYS A 82 -12.26 -18.86 1.23
CA LYS A 82 -12.67 -19.78 0.15
C LYS A 82 -13.48 -19.05 -0.93
N LYS A 83 -14.51 -18.29 -0.54
CA LYS A 83 -15.33 -17.51 -1.47
C LYS A 83 -14.50 -16.49 -2.26
N MET A 84 -13.55 -15.81 -1.60
CA MET A 84 -12.66 -14.85 -2.25
C MET A 84 -11.79 -15.52 -3.32
N ARG A 85 -11.30 -16.74 -3.05
CA ARG A 85 -10.57 -17.51 -4.06
C ARG A 85 -11.45 -17.92 -5.24
N GLU A 86 -12.62 -18.50 -4.96
CA GLU A 86 -13.58 -18.87 -6.01
C GLU A 86 -13.94 -17.66 -6.88
N SER A 87 -14.12 -16.47 -6.27
CA SER A 87 -14.41 -15.26 -7.03
C SER A 87 -13.22 -14.67 -7.80
N PHE A 88 -11.97 -15.02 -7.49
CA PHE A 88 -10.86 -14.69 -8.41
C PHE A 88 -10.97 -15.51 -9.70
N ASP A 89 -11.30 -16.79 -9.59
CA ASP A 89 -11.51 -17.64 -10.76
C ASP A 89 -12.71 -17.14 -11.58
N GLU A 90 -13.83 -16.78 -10.93
CA GLU A 90 -15.00 -16.17 -11.59
C GLU A 90 -14.67 -14.82 -12.25
N LEU A 91 -13.82 -13.99 -11.63
CA LEU A 91 -13.37 -12.73 -12.23
C LEU A 91 -12.64 -13.00 -13.55
N LYS A 92 -11.72 -13.97 -13.56
CA LYS A 92 -11.00 -14.36 -14.78
C LYS A 92 -11.95 -14.93 -15.83
N GLU A 93 -12.89 -15.81 -15.44
CA GLU A 93 -13.89 -16.35 -16.37
C GLU A 93 -14.74 -15.25 -17.00
N GLY A 94 -15.14 -14.24 -16.22
CA GLY A 94 -15.86 -13.08 -16.73
C GLY A 94 -15.03 -12.24 -17.72
N LEU A 95 -13.73 -12.07 -17.49
CA LEU A 95 -12.83 -11.39 -18.44
C LEU A 95 -12.63 -12.22 -19.73
N ASP A 96 -12.44 -13.54 -19.58
CA ASP A 96 -12.31 -14.47 -20.71
C ASP A 96 -13.59 -14.44 -21.57
N GLU A 97 -14.78 -14.41 -20.95
CA GLU A 97 -16.06 -14.29 -21.64
C GLU A 97 -16.16 -12.99 -22.43
N ILE A 98 -15.79 -11.83 -21.84
CA ILE A 98 -15.78 -10.55 -22.58
C ILE A 98 -14.78 -10.61 -23.75
N SER A 99 -13.65 -11.29 -23.59
CA SER A 99 -12.63 -11.39 -24.63
C SER A 99 -13.12 -12.13 -25.88
N LEU A 100 -14.09 -13.05 -25.76
CA LEU A 100 -14.67 -13.76 -26.89
C LEU A 100 -15.36 -12.82 -27.90
N TYR A 101 -15.90 -11.69 -27.43
CA TYR A 101 -16.45 -10.65 -28.30
C TYR A 101 -15.43 -10.15 -29.33
N LEU A 102 -14.13 -10.15 -29.00
CA LEU A 102 -13.07 -9.73 -29.92
C LEU A 102 -12.85 -10.72 -31.08
N GLU A 103 -13.38 -11.95 -30.97
CA GLU A 103 -13.22 -13.01 -31.97
C GLU A 103 -14.42 -13.10 -32.91
N ASP A 104 -15.64 -13.01 -32.38
CA ASP A 104 -16.88 -13.26 -33.13
C ASP A 104 -17.89 -12.11 -33.15
N GLU A 105 -17.61 -11.01 -32.43
CA GLU A 105 -18.43 -9.82 -32.33
C GLU A 105 -19.85 -10.06 -31.76
N ASP A 106 -20.07 -11.16 -31.02
CA ASP A 106 -21.37 -11.43 -30.35
C ASP A 106 -21.50 -10.64 -29.03
N ILE A 107 -22.39 -9.65 -29.02
CA ILE A 107 -22.61 -8.75 -27.88
C ILE A 107 -23.04 -9.47 -26.59
N GLU A 108 -23.61 -10.67 -26.69
CA GLU A 108 -23.98 -11.46 -25.51
C GLU A 108 -22.75 -11.81 -24.64
N HIS A 109 -21.56 -11.98 -25.24
CA HIS A 109 -20.30 -12.19 -24.52
C HIS A 109 -19.97 -11.02 -23.59
N ILE A 110 -20.19 -9.79 -24.05
CA ILE A 110 -20.03 -8.59 -23.20
C ILE A 110 -21.00 -8.63 -22.02
N HIS A 111 -22.28 -8.94 -22.27
CA HIS A 111 -23.29 -8.92 -21.21
C HIS A 111 -23.07 -10.01 -20.15
N ILE A 112 -22.80 -11.25 -20.57
CA ILE A 112 -22.56 -12.39 -19.67
C ILE A 112 -21.28 -12.14 -18.87
N GLY A 113 -20.21 -11.72 -19.54
CA GLY A 113 -18.93 -11.46 -18.92
C GLY A 113 -19.00 -10.31 -17.91
N LEU A 114 -19.67 -9.19 -18.23
CA LEU A 114 -19.85 -8.09 -17.28
C LEU A 114 -20.66 -8.49 -16.05
N ASP A 115 -21.74 -9.27 -16.19
CA ASP A 115 -22.52 -9.75 -15.03
C ASP A 115 -21.65 -10.62 -14.11
N THR A 116 -20.79 -11.45 -14.69
CA THR A 116 -19.86 -12.33 -13.97
C THR A 116 -18.78 -11.53 -13.24
N VAL A 117 -18.08 -10.63 -13.94
CA VAL A 117 -17.06 -9.74 -13.36
C VAL A 117 -17.62 -8.95 -12.18
N ARG A 118 -18.84 -8.40 -12.32
CA ARG A 118 -19.45 -7.59 -11.28
C ARG A 118 -19.74 -8.38 -10.01
N LYS A 119 -20.33 -9.58 -10.14
CA LYS A 119 -20.60 -10.48 -9.01
C LYS A 119 -19.30 -10.87 -8.30
N ALA A 120 -18.27 -11.23 -9.07
CA ALA A 120 -16.98 -11.61 -8.53
C ALA A 120 -16.34 -10.48 -7.70
N VAL A 121 -16.33 -9.25 -8.24
CA VAL A 121 -15.73 -8.07 -7.59
C VAL A 121 -16.47 -7.68 -6.32
N ASP A 122 -17.80 -7.77 -6.32
CA ASP A 122 -18.60 -7.51 -5.12
C ASP A 122 -18.26 -8.53 -4.01
N VAL A 123 -18.15 -9.82 -4.35
CA VAL A 123 -17.75 -10.86 -3.37
C VAL A 123 -16.31 -10.64 -2.87
N ILE A 124 -15.36 -10.32 -3.76
CA ILE A 124 -13.97 -10.05 -3.41
C ILE A 124 -13.89 -8.87 -2.42
N THR A 125 -14.58 -7.76 -2.72
CA THR A 125 -14.52 -6.56 -1.88
C THR A 125 -15.23 -6.75 -0.54
N ASP A 126 -16.36 -7.44 -0.50
CA ASP A 126 -17.05 -7.79 0.75
C ASP A 126 -16.24 -8.76 1.62
N ALA A 127 -15.58 -9.73 1.01
CA ALA A 127 -14.67 -10.63 1.71
C ALA A 127 -13.48 -9.85 2.27
N ALA A 128 -12.83 -9.01 1.48
CA ALA A 128 -11.70 -8.18 1.92
C ALA A 128 -12.06 -7.29 3.11
N ASP A 129 -13.21 -6.60 3.08
CA ASP A 129 -13.68 -5.77 4.19
C ASP A 129 -13.94 -6.57 5.46
N THR A 130 -14.48 -7.79 5.30
CA THR A 130 -14.74 -8.68 6.44
C THR A 130 -13.43 -9.14 7.07
N LEU A 131 -12.51 -9.64 6.25
CA LEU A 131 -11.21 -10.14 6.71
C LEU A 131 -10.39 -9.02 7.36
N LYS A 132 -10.39 -7.82 6.78
CA LYS A 132 -9.72 -6.65 7.35
C LYS A 132 -10.26 -6.29 8.74
N LYS A 133 -11.58 -6.26 8.92
CA LYS A 133 -12.19 -5.99 10.23
C LYS A 133 -11.83 -7.03 11.28
N GLU A 134 -11.71 -8.29 10.87
CA GLU A 134 -11.28 -9.34 11.77
C GLU A 134 -9.80 -9.19 12.13
N GLU A 135 -8.93 -8.92 11.16
CA GLU A 135 -7.52 -8.62 11.40
C GLU A 135 -7.36 -7.45 12.39
N GLU A 136 -8.14 -6.37 12.22
CA GLU A 136 -8.16 -5.21 13.14
C GLU A 136 -8.70 -5.55 14.54
N SER A 137 -9.49 -6.61 14.68
CA SER A 137 -10.08 -7.04 15.97
C SER A 137 -9.16 -7.96 16.78
N VAL A 138 -8.13 -8.51 16.15
CA VAL A 138 -7.18 -9.44 16.77
C VAL A 138 -6.13 -8.67 17.56
N GLU A 139 -5.69 -9.26 18.68
CA GLU A 139 -4.60 -8.70 19.48
C GLU A 139 -3.31 -8.55 18.65
N VAL A 140 -2.73 -7.35 18.67
CA VAL A 140 -1.46 -7.06 17.99
C VAL A 140 -0.31 -7.36 18.95
N LEU A 141 0.24 -8.56 18.81
CA LEU A 141 1.44 -9.06 19.50
C LEU A 141 2.72 -8.74 18.73
N SER A 142 2.63 -8.53 17.41
CA SER A 142 3.73 -8.13 16.53
C SER A 142 3.22 -7.29 15.36
N HIS A 143 4.05 -6.36 14.87
CA HIS A 143 3.78 -5.58 13.66
C HIS A 143 3.99 -6.36 12.36
N SER A 144 4.51 -7.60 12.42
CA SER A 144 4.59 -8.51 11.29
C SER A 144 3.38 -9.47 11.33
N PRO A 145 2.45 -9.44 10.35
CA PRO A 145 1.27 -10.30 10.36
C PRO A 145 1.56 -11.81 10.51
N PRO A 146 2.53 -12.42 9.77
CA PRO A 146 2.88 -13.82 9.98
C PRO A 146 3.37 -14.13 11.39
N VAL A 147 4.15 -13.23 11.99
CA VAL A 147 4.67 -13.39 13.37
C VAL A 147 3.55 -13.20 14.38
N ASN A 148 2.66 -12.23 14.15
CA ASN A 148 1.50 -12.00 15.00
C ASN A 148 0.62 -13.25 15.08
N GLU A 149 0.35 -13.88 13.94
CA GLU A 149 -0.45 -15.11 13.87
C GLU A 149 0.26 -16.30 14.54
N LEU A 150 1.57 -16.44 14.36
CA LEU A 150 2.36 -17.45 15.10
C LEU A 150 2.22 -17.26 16.63
N LEU A 151 2.37 -16.02 17.11
CA LEU A 151 2.27 -15.71 18.53
C LEU A 151 0.85 -15.95 19.07
N ARG A 152 -0.17 -15.57 18.31
CA ARG A 152 -1.58 -15.76 18.69
C ARG A 152 -1.92 -17.24 18.81
N ILE A 153 -1.60 -18.03 17.78
CA ILE A 153 -1.85 -19.47 17.79
C ILE A 153 -1.03 -20.15 18.87
N GLY A 154 0.26 -19.82 19.02
CA GLY A 154 1.12 -20.40 20.05
C GLY A 154 0.63 -20.15 21.47
N LYS A 155 0.22 -18.91 21.78
CA LYS A 155 -0.38 -18.58 23.08
C LYS A 155 -1.73 -19.26 23.29
N GLY A 156 -2.48 -19.52 22.23
CA GLY A 156 -3.73 -20.27 22.31
C GLY A 156 -3.51 -21.78 22.47
N VAL A 157 -2.46 -22.37 21.89
CA VAL A 157 -2.05 -23.76 22.19
C VAL A 157 -1.75 -23.94 23.67
N LEU A 158 -0.99 -23.02 24.27
CA LEU A 158 -0.72 -23.01 25.73
C LEU A 158 -2.00 -22.90 26.59
N LYS A 159 -3.08 -22.35 26.03
CA LYS A 159 -4.39 -22.22 26.71
C LYS A 159 -5.34 -23.38 26.41
N GLY A 160 -4.99 -24.26 25.46
CA GLY A 160 -5.87 -25.31 24.94
C GLY A 160 -6.92 -24.83 23.92
N ASP A 161 -6.78 -23.62 23.39
CA ASP A 161 -7.70 -23.02 22.41
C ASP A 161 -7.43 -23.53 20.97
N PHE A 162 -6.21 -24.00 20.69
CA PHE A 162 -5.78 -24.51 19.37
C PHE A 162 -4.99 -25.82 19.50
N GLN A 163 -4.90 -26.56 18.40
CA GLN A 163 -4.11 -27.79 18.33
C GLN A 163 -2.66 -27.52 17.91
N SER A 164 -1.73 -28.39 18.30
CA SER A 164 -0.30 -28.26 17.94
C SER A 164 -0.07 -28.22 16.41
N ILE A 165 -0.90 -28.92 15.62
CA ILE A 165 -0.83 -28.88 14.15
C ILE A 165 -1.12 -27.48 13.58
N ASP A 166 -1.97 -26.70 14.25
CA ASP A 166 -2.27 -25.34 13.81
C ASP A 166 -1.05 -24.45 14.01
N LEU A 167 -0.31 -24.63 15.12
CA LEU A 167 0.93 -23.93 15.38
C LEU A 167 2.04 -24.34 14.40
N GLN A 168 2.18 -25.63 14.10
CA GLN A 168 3.23 -26.15 13.22
C GLN A 168 3.19 -25.48 11.84
N ARG A 169 2.00 -25.33 11.26
CA ARG A 169 1.81 -24.66 9.97
C ARG A 169 2.27 -23.20 9.98
N ARG A 170 2.12 -22.48 11.10
CA ARG A 170 2.57 -21.08 11.23
C ARG A 170 4.07 -21.02 11.43
N TYR A 171 4.60 -21.93 12.22
CA TYR A 171 6.03 -22.07 12.45
C TYR A 171 6.78 -22.24 11.12
N GLU A 172 6.32 -23.12 10.22
CA GLU A 172 6.96 -23.36 8.92
C GLU A 172 7.00 -22.09 8.02
N VAL A 173 5.92 -21.31 8.01
CA VAL A 173 5.84 -20.03 7.28
C VAL A 173 6.83 -19.02 7.86
N VAL A 174 6.83 -18.85 9.19
CA VAL A 174 7.70 -17.89 9.86
C VAL A 174 9.18 -18.30 9.77
N GLU A 175 9.50 -19.59 9.85
CA GLU A 175 10.86 -20.13 9.67
C GLU A 175 11.43 -19.79 8.28
N THR A 176 10.60 -19.90 7.24
CA THR A 176 10.98 -19.55 5.87
C THR A 176 11.23 -18.05 5.74
N LEU A 177 10.28 -17.23 6.21
CA LEU A 177 10.39 -15.76 6.19
C LEU A 177 11.60 -15.25 6.99
N TYR A 178 11.86 -15.86 8.15
CA TYR A 178 13.03 -15.56 8.97
C TYR A 178 14.32 -15.84 8.20
N SER A 179 14.43 -17.00 7.55
CA SER A 179 15.62 -17.41 6.81
C SER A 179 15.96 -16.43 5.67
N GLU A 180 14.94 -16.00 4.93
CA GLU A 180 15.08 -14.99 3.86
C GLU A 180 15.48 -13.62 4.43
N THR A 181 14.80 -13.18 5.49
CA THR A 181 15.06 -11.90 6.14
C THR A 181 16.48 -11.84 6.71
N TYR A 182 16.89 -12.88 7.43
CA TYR A 182 18.23 -13.00 7.98
C TYR A 182 19.29 -12.95 6.89
N SER A 183 19.11 -13.69 5.79
CA SER A 183 20.04 -13.66 4.65
C SER A 183 20.17 -12.25 4.05
N ASN A 184 19.06 -11.54 3.92
CA ASN A 184 19.04 -10.18 3.37
C ASN A 184 19.73 -9.18 4.30
N VAL A 185 19.43 -9.22 5.60
CA VAL A 185 20.08 -8.34 6.59
C VAL A 185 21.58 -8.65 6.69
N GLU A 186 21.99 -9.91 6.64
CA GLU A 186 23.40 -10.30 6.66
C GLU A 186 24.15 -9.73 5.44
N LYS A 187 23.55 -9.79 4.24
CA LYS A 187 24.12 -9.18 3.03
C LYS A 187 24.25 -7.66 3.18
N ILE A 188 23.23 -7.01 3.72
CA ILE A 188 23.23 -5.57 3.97
C ILE A 188 24.34 -5.18 4.96
N SER A 189 24.54 -5.96 6.03
CA SER A 189 25.57 -5.71 7.04
C SER A 189 27.02 -5.84 6.57
N LYS A 190 27.25 -6.44 5.40
CA LYS A 190 28.58 -6.52 4.78
C LYS A 190 28.97 -5.23 4.09
N ASN A 191 28.01 -4.34 3.81
CA ASN A 191 28.25 -3.04 3.22
C ASN A 191 28.38 -1.97 4.31
N PRO A 192 29.21 -0.93 4.10
CA PRO A 192 29.23 0.21 5.01
C PRO A 192 27.84 0.86 5.06
N PRO A 193 27.33 1.21 6.26
CA PRO A 193 26.01 1.82 6.41
C PRO A 193 25.97 3.21 5.76
N ASP A 194 24.90 3.47 5.01
CA ASP A 194 24.71 4.73 4.27
C ASP A 194 24.27 5.88 5.18
N THR A 195 23.77 5.57 6.38
CA THR A 195 23.33 6.56 7.37
C THR A 195 23.81 6.20 8.78
N LYS A 196 23.94 7.21 9.64
CA LYS A 196 24.26 7.00 11.07
C LYS A 196 23.19 6.16 11.77
N ALA A 197 21.93 6.34 11.41
CA ALA A 197 20.84 5.53 11.94
C ALA A 197 21.02 4.05 11.56
N MET A 198 21.38 3.76 10.31
CA MET A 198 21.69 2.39 9.89
C MET A 198 22.92 1.81 10.62
N GLU A 199 23.95 2.61 10.85
CA GLU A 199 25.13 2.21 11.63
C GLU A 199 24.78 1.81 13.08
N GLU A 200 23.90 2.58 13.72
CA GLU A 200 23.47 2.34 15.10
C GLU A 200 22.48 1.17 15.21
N GLN A 201 21.55 1.04 14.27
CA GLN A 201 20.43 0.11 14.36
C GLN A 201 20.74 -1.29 13.79
N LEU A 202 21.65 -1.41 12.82
CA LEU A 202 21.92 -2.71 12.19
C LEU A 202 22.47 -3.77 13.17
N PRO A 203 23.36 -3.46 14.13
CA PRO A 203 23.75 -4.41 15.18
C PRO A 203 22.57 -4.87 16.04
N ILE A 204 21.64 -3.95 16.36
CA ILE A 204 20.44 -4.25 17.16
C ILE A 204 19.53 -5.22 16.40
N ILE A 205 19.33 -5.00 15.10
CA ILE A 205 18.56 -5.91 14.23
C ILE A 205 19.22 -7.29 14.20
N MET A 206 20.56 -7.37 14.09
CA MET A 206 21.26 -8.64 14.08
C MET A 206 21.18 -9.40 15.42
N GLU A 207 21.22 -8.70 16.55
CA GLU A 207 21.00 -9.33 17.86
C GLU A 207 19.55 -9.79 18.03
N ALA A 208 18.59 -8.98 17.61
CA ALA A 208 17.18 -9.35 17.64
C ALA A 208 16.89 -10.56 16.75
N LEU A 209 17.49 -10.66 15.56
CA LEU A 209 17.36 -11.83 14.70
C LEU A 209 17.93 -13.11 15.34
N LYS A 210 19.05 -13.02 16.08
CA LYS A 210 19.57 -14.18 16.84
C LYS A 210 18.59 -14.62 17.93
N LEU A 211 18.02 -13.67 18.68
CA LEU A 211 17.00 -13.96 19.68
C LEU A 211 15.75 -14.58 19.03
N PHE A 212 15.36 -14.10 17.84
CA PHE A 212 14.28 -14.67 17.06
C PHE A 212 14.57 -16.13 16.68
N ARG A 213 15.80 -16.43 16.24
CA ARG A 213 16.24 -17.81 15.95
C ARG A 213 16.15 -18.71 17.16
N GLU A 214 16.63 -18.26 18.32
CA GLU A 214 16.53 -19.02 19.57
C GLU A 214 15.07 -19.36 19.88
N GLY A 215 14.15 -18.41 19.71
CA GLY A 215 12.73 -18.68 19.90
C GLY A 215 12.14 -19.67 18.87
N LEU A 216 12.58 -19.63 17.61
CA LEU A 216 12.20 -20.63 16.61
C LEU A 216 12.77 -22.03 16.93
N ASP A 217 13.98 -22.11 17.46
CA ASP A 217 14.59 -23.36 17.89
C ASP A 217 13.85 -23.97 19.09
N ASP A 218 13.41 -23.16 20.05
CA ASP A 218 12.56 -23.62 21.16
C ASP A 218 11.22 -24.20 20.66
N ILE A 219 10.55 -23.52 19.73
CA ILE A 219 9.30 -24.03 19.12
C ILE A 219 9.56 -25.34 18.36
N LYS A 220 10.71 -25.46 17.70
CA LYS A 220 11.11 -26.69 17.01
C LYS A 220 11.36 -27.83 17.99
N GLU A 221 12.01 -27.54 19.12
CA GLU A 221 12.23 -28.50 20.21
C GLU A 221 10.89 -28.98 20.76
N TYR A 222 9.93 -28.07 21.02
CA TYR A 222 8.57 -28.40 21.41
C TYR A 222 7.92 -29.44 20.47
N PHE A 223 8.00 -29.25 19.15
CA PHE A 223 7.48 -30.23 18.19
C PHE A 223 8.25 -31.55 18.21
N GLY A 224 9.58 -31.50 18.42
CA GLY A 224 10.41 -32.69 18.54
C GLY A 224 10.01 -33.59 19.73
N HIS A 225 9.52 -33.01 20.81
CA HIS A 225 9.02 -33.76 21.97
C HIS A 225 7.60 -34.29 21.76
N ILE A 226 6.71 -33.51 21.15
CA ILE A 226 5.34 -33.98 20.85
C ILE A 226 5.36 -35.18 19.91
N ASN A 227 6.14 -35.12 18.84
CA ASN A 227 6.19 -36.21 17.86
C ASN A 227 6.76 -37.50 18.47
N LYS A 228 7.77 -37.41 19.35
CA LYS A 228 8.31 -38.59 20.06
C LYS A 228 7.28 -39.21 20.99
N LYS A 229 6.50 -38.40 21.69
CA LYS A 229 5.45 -38.89 22.59
C LYS A 229 4.33 -39.61 21.83
N GLU A 230 3.98 -39.14 20.64
CA GLU A 230 3.04 -39.83 19.75
C GLU A 230 3.60 -41.16 19.22
N GLU A 231 4.92 -41.25 18.96
CA GLU A 231 5.60 -42.50 18.57
C GLU A 231 5.72 -43.51 19.74
N GLU A 232 6.01 -43.04 20.95
CA GLU A 232 6.12 -43.85 22.18
C GLU A 232 4.75 -44.28 22.74
N GLU A 233 3.65 -43.59 22.43
CA GLU A 233 2.30 -44.06 22.76
C GLU A 233 1.79 -45.15 21.78
N GLU A 234 2.40 -45.30 20.60
CA GLU A 234 2.11 -46.39 19.64
C GLU A 234 2.94 -47.67 19.89
N GLU A 235 4.11 -47.55 20.53
CA GLU A 235 4.94 -48.69 20.97
C GLU A 235 4.95 -48.74 22.50
N GLU A 236 4.23 -49.70 23.13
CA GLU A 236 4.14 -49.86 24.60
C GLU A 236 5.52 -49.99 25.30
N GLU A 237 6.26 -48.89 25.50
CA GLU A 237 7.46 -48.82 26.32
C GLU A 237 7.33 -47.66 27.33
N GLU A 238 7.13 -48.03 28.59
CA GLU A 238 7.23 -47.11 29.73
C GLU A 238 8.71 -46.71 29.92
N THR A 239 9.11 -45.59 29.32
CA THR A 239 10.33 -44.87 29.70
C THR A 239 10.01 -43.80 30.76
N GLU A 240 10.73 -43.83 31.88
CA GLU A 240 10.68 -42.80 32.93
C GLU A 240 11.12 -41.45 32.34
N GLU A 241 10.17 -40.59 31.94
CA GLU A 241 10.47 -39.25 31.44
C GLU A 241 10.82 -38.29 32.59
N GLU A 242 11.94 -37.57 32.44
CA GLU A 242 12.10 -36.27 33.11
C GLU A 242 10.91 -35.40 32.71
N GLU A 243 10.18 -34.86 33.68
CA GLU A 243 9.01 -33.99 33.47
C GLU A 243 9.45 -32.71 32.73
N PHE A 244 9.54 -32.81 31.40
CA PHE A 244 9.93 -31.73 30.50
C PHE A 244 8.74 -30.79 30.39
N ASP A 245 8.89 -29.57 30.91
CA ASP A 245 7.84 -28.55 30.91
C ASP A 245 7.70 -27.96 29.48
N LEU A 246 6.96 -28.67 28.63
CA LEU A 246 6.70 -28.28 27.23
C LEU A 246 6.05 -26.91 27.13
N ASP A 247 5.20 -26.55 28.08
CA ASP A 247 4.56 -25.24 28.14
C ASP A 247 5.60 -24.13 28.36
N LYS A 248 6.62 -24.40 29.17
CA LYS A 248 7.74 -23.48 29.39
C LYS A 248 8.65 -23.34 28.17
N ILE A 249 8.88 -24.42 27.41
CA ILE A 249 9.65 -24.36 26.16
C ILE A 249 8.89 -23.53 25.13
N LEU A 250 7.63 -23.88 24.86
CA LEU A 250 6.80 -23.17 23.91
C LEU A 250 6.60 -21.70 24.33
N GLY A 251 6.22 -21.44 25.57
CA GLY A 251 6.06 -20.08 26.10
C GLY A 251 7.35 -19.27 26.02
N GLY A 252 8.47 -19.86 26.42
CA GLY A 252 9.79 -19.23 26.33
C GLY A 252 10.24 -18.93 24.89
N GLY A 253 9.87 -19.77 23.93
CA GLY A 253 10.14 -19.54 22.50
C GLY A 253 9.29 -18.39 21.94
N LEU A 254 8.00 -18.37 22.26
CA LEU A 254 7.07 -17.31 21.84
C LEU A 254 7.46 -15.94 22.41
N ASP A 255 7.88 -15.88 23.69
CA ASP A 255 8.31 -14.64 24.32
C ASP A 255 9.56 -14.06 23.63
N LYS A 256 10.55 -14.91 23.30
CA LYS A 256 11.75 -14.49 22.54
C LYS A 256 11.39 -13.95 21.16
N ILE A 257 10.50 -14.63 20.44
CA ILE A 257 10.03 -14.18 19.12
C ILE A 257 9.31 -12.83 19.22
N GLN A 258 8.43 -12.67 20.22
CA GLN A 258 7.71 -11.42 20.43
C GLN A 258 8.68 -10.27 20.71
N GLU A 259 9.59 -10.44 21.67
CA GLU A 259 10.62 -9.46 22.03
C GLU A 259 11.51 -9.10 20.84
N ALA A 260 12.00 -10.10 20.12
CA ALA A 260 12.82 -9.90 18.93
C ALA A 260 12.07 -9.12 17.84
N SER A 261 10.81 -9.48 17.58
CA SER A 261 10.01 -8.80 16.56
C SER A 261 9.77 -7.32 16.87
N GLN A 262 9.57 -6.99 18.15
CA GLN A 262 9.42 -5.61 18.61
C GLN A 262 10.72 -4.82 18.41
N LYS A 263 11.87 -5.39 18.80
CA LYS A 263 13.18 -4.75 18.61
C LYS A 263 13.49 -4.49 17.13
N ILE A 264 13.16 -5.43 16.25
CA ILE A 264 13.35 -5.27 14.80
C ILE A 264 12.47 -4.11 14.29
N TYR A 265 11.21 -4.04 14.70
CA TYR A 265 10.29 -2.99 14.28
C TYR A 265 10.75 -1.60 14.73
N GLU A 266 11.12 -1.44 16.00
CA GLU A 266 11.62 -0.17 16.54
C GLU A 266 12.89 0.30 15.81
N ALA A 267 13.81 -0.64 15.54
CA ALA A 267 15.02 -0.35 14.79
C ALA A 267 14.72 0.07 13.34
N GLN A 268 13.76 -0.57 12.67
CA GLN A 268 13.33 -0.19 11.33
C GLN A 268 12.70 1.22 11.30
N LEU A 269 11.89 1.57 12.29
CA LEU A 269 11.35 2.93 12.43
C LEU A 269 12.46 3.97 12.62
N ALA A 270 13.44 3.69 13.47
CA ALA A 270 14.58 4.58 13.70
C ALA A 270 15.45 4.76 12.44
N ILE A 271 15.64 3.69 11.65
CA ILE A 271 16.32 3.79 10.34
C ILE A 271 15.52 4.69 9.40
N LYS A 272 14.19 4.49 9.30
CA LYS A 272 13.32 5.31 8.45
C LYS A 272 13.38 6.79 8.83
N GLU A 273 13.23 7.11 10.12
CA GLU A 273 13.32 8.48 10.62
C GLU A 273 14.71 9.10 10.33
N GLY A 274 15.78 8.30 10.45
CA GLY A 274 17.13 8.73 10.10
C GLY A 274 17.31 9.04 8.61
N ILE A 275 16.71 8.24 7.73
CA ILE A 275 16.70 8.47 6.29
C ILE A 275 15.91 9.75 5.97
N ASP A 276 14.72 9.91 6.54
CA ASP A 276 13.86 11.08 6.30
C ASP A 276 14.57 12.37 6.73
N LYS A 277 15.24 12.37 7.90
CA LYS A 277 16.05 13.51 8.37
C LYS A 277 17.22 13.81 7.43
N ALA A 278 17.94 12.78 6.98
CA ALA A 278 19.05 12.96 6.05
C ALA A 278 18.59 13.56 4.71
N MET A 279 17.42 13.13 4.21
CA MET A 279 16.80 13.69 3.00
C MET A 279 16.37 15.15 3.19
N GLU A 280 15.81 15.50 4.35
CA GLU A 280 15.41 16.87 4.66
C GLU A 280 16.63 17.81 4.78
N GLU A 281 17.71 17.36 5.43
CA GLU A 281 18.96 18.12 5.56
C GLU A 281 19.64 18.34 4.20
N ASP A 282 19.67 17.33 3.33
CA ASP A 282 20.24 17.46 1.99
C ASP A 282 19.40 18.38 1.09
N SER A 283 18.07 18.36 1.26
CA SER A 283 17.16 19.32 0.62
C SER A 283 17.43 20.76 1.06
N LYS A 284 17.58 21.00 2.37
CA LYS A 284 17.93 22.33 2.92
C LYS A 284 19.30 22.81 2.47
N LYS A 285 20.28 21.90 2.39
CA LYS A 285 21.63 22.20 1.90
C LYS A 285 21.64 22.56 0.43
N THR A 286 20.85 21.86 -0.39
CA THR A 286 20.68 22.14 -1.82
C THR A 286 19.98 23.49 -2.03
N GLU A 287 18.97 23.81 -1.23
CA GLU A 287 18.30 25.11 -1.24
C GLU A 287 19.25 26.25 -0.82
N TRP A 288 20.09 26.02 0.20
CA TRP A 288 21.10 26.98 0.64
C TRP A 288 22.19 27.22 -0.42
N GLN A 289 22.68 26.16 -1.06
CA GLN A 289 23.66 26.25 -2.15
C GLN A 289 23.10 26.94 -3.40
N SER A 290 21.80 26.77 -3.66
CA SER A 290 21.07 27.50 -4.70
C SER A 290 20.96 29.00 -4.37
N LYS A 291 20.73 29.35 -3.10
CA LYS A 291 20.64 30.74 -2.62
C LYS A 291 21.99 31.45 -2.50
N PHE A 292 23.08 30.71 -2.28
CA PHE A 292 24.44 31.26 -2.11
C PHE A 292 25.47 30.54 -3.00
N PRO A 293 25.39 30.70 -4.33
CA PRO A 293 26.32 30.05 -5.24
C PRO A 293 27.75 30.54 -5.01
N GLY A 294 28.68 29.60 -4.79
CA GLY A 294 30.11 29.88 -4.60
C GLY A 294 30.56 30.11 -3.14
N VAL A 295 29.63 30.08 -2.17
CA VAL A 295 29.98 30.12 -0.74
C VAL A 295 29.98 28.69 -0.20
N ARG A 296 31.08 28.26 0.44
CA ARG A 296 31.06 26.97 1.15
C ARG A 296 30.19 27.12 2.41
N PRO A 297 29.26 26.19 2.70
CA PRO A 297 28.57 26.20 3.97
C PRO A 297 29.61 26.12 5.10
N PRO A 298 29.40 26.82 6.23
CA PRO A 298 30.34 26.78 7.34
C PRO A 298 30.53 25.31 7.78
N THR A 299 31.75 24.82 7.65
CA THR A 299 32.16 23.49 8.09
C THR A 299 32.39 23.49 9.59
N SER A 300 31.31 23.56 10.36
CA SER A 300 31.15 23.06 11.73
C SER A 300 29.91 23.70 12.34
N VAL A 301 28.93 22.89 12.71
CA VAL A 301 27.97 23.29 13.75
C VAL A 301 28.08 22.26 14.86
N GLY A 302 29.22 22.35 15.51
CA GLY A 302 29.58 21.67 16.75
C GLY A 302 30.56 22.58 17.47
N GLU A 303 30.22 23.87 17.61
CA GLU A 303 30.82 24.82 18.55
C GLU A 303 30.04 26.14 18.45
N GLY A 304 29.69 26.68 19.61
CA GLY A 304 28.63 27.67 19.77
C GLY A 304 28.90 29.02 19.09
N LEU A 305 27.80 29.65 18.68
CA LEU A 305 27.70 31.09 18.54
C LEU A 305 26.43 31.55 19.22
N ASP A 306 26.63 32.18 20.38
CA ASP A 306 25.67 33.00 21.11
C ASP A 306 25.01 34.02 20.16
N ILE A 307 23.72 33.83 19.89
CA ILE A 307 22.85 34.90 19.40
C ILE A 307 21.71 35.05 20.41
N LYS A 308 21.64 36.26 20.97
CA LYS A 308 20.75 36.66 22.05
C LYS A 308 19.28 36.44 21.71
N VAL A 309 18.61 35.83 22.68
CA VAL A 309 17.18 35.60 22.83
C VAL A 309 16.37 36.89 22.60
N GLY A 310 15.50 36.86 21.58
CA GLY A 310 14.28 37.66 21.55
C GLY A 310 13.11 36.76 21.99
N GLU A 311 12.54 37.05 23.15
CA GLU A 311 11.40 36.35 23.73
C GLU A 311 10.25 36.26 22.73
N THR A 312 9.86 35.04 22.36
CA THR A 312 8.54 34.78 21.78
C THR A 312 7.95 33.58 22.52
N GLN A 313 6.70 33.74 22.95
CA GLN A 313 6.02 32.92 23.95
C GLN A 313 5.94 31.44 23.58
N ALA A 314 5.96 30.60 24.62
CA ALA A 314 5.77 29.16 24.51
C ALA A 314 4.44 28.82 23.78
N PRO A 315 4.43 27.81 22.89
CA PRO A 315 3.17 27.26 22.40
C PRO A 315 2.41 26.56 23.54
N PRO A 316 1.06 26.54 23.48
CA PRO A 316 0.25 25.80 24.45
C PRO A 316 0.50 24.28 24.32
N PRO A 317 0.19 23.48 25.35
CA PRO A 317 0.44 22.03 25.31
C PRO A 317 -0.41 21.37 24.21
N PRO A 318 0.03 20.21 23.66
CA PRO A 318 -0.66 19.55 22.57
C PRO A 318 -2.06 19.13 23.00
N GLN A 319 -3.07 19.50 22.22
CA GLN A 319 -4.35 18.82 22.25
C GLN A 319 -4.21 17.52 21.45
N GLU A 320 -4.75 16.44 22.00
CA GLU A 320 -4.85 15.12 21.38
C GLU A 320 -5.55 15.23 20.02
N GLU A 321 -4.78 15.25 18.93
CA GLU A 321 -5.31 15.07 17.58
C GLU A 321 -5.22 13.59 17.23
N GLN A 322 -6.39 13.01 17.02
CA GLN A 322 -6.61 11.67 16.49
C GLN A 322 -5.75 11.46 15.24
N GLU A 323 -4.95 10.39 15.22
CA GLU A 323 -4.21 9.93 14.05
C GLU A 323 -5.18 9.67 12.89
N GLN A 324 -5.32 10.65 12.00
CA GLN A 324 -5.82 10.43 10.66
C GLN A 324 -4.64 10.01 9.79
N VAL A 325 -4.75 8.82 9.20
CA VAL A 325 -3.84 8.25 8.21
C VAL A 325 -3.50 9.29 7.15
N GLN A 326 -2.27 9.83 7.17
CA GLN A 326 -1.79 10.75 6.14
C GLN A 326 -1.49 9.96 4.86
N LEU A 327 -2.43 9.97 3.93
CA LEU A 327 -2.14 9.73 2.52
C LEU A 327 -1.11 10.77 2.06
N ALA A 328 -0.01 10.31 1.45
CA ALA A 328 1.06 11.15 0.92
C ALA A 328 0.59 11.91 -0.33
N VAL A 329 -0.27 12.92 -0.14
CA VAL A 329 -0.81 13.75 -1.20
C VAL A 329 0.01 15.04 -1.28
N PRO A 330 0.53 15.45 -2.47
CA PRO A 330 1.26 16.70 -2.60
C PRO A 330 0.45 17.89 -2.03
N PRO A 331 1.06 18.88 -1.34
CA PRO A 331 0.33 19.88 -0.55
C PRO A 331 -0.75 20.67 -1.30
N ASN A 332 -0.63 20.79 -2.62
CA ASN A 332 -1.60 21.48 -3.47
C ASN A 332 -2.84 20.63 -3.82
N TYR A 333 -2.69 19.30 -3.82
CA TYR A 333 -3.78 18.34 -4.04
C TYR A 333 -4.61 18.17 -2.76
N LYS A 334 -3.96 18.18 -1.60
CA LYS A 334 -4.65 18.20 -0.29
C LYS A 334 -5.59 19.40 -0.15
N LYS A 335 -5.18 20.59 -0.62
CA LYS A 335 -6.04 21.79 -0.61
C LYS A 335 -7.31 21.63 -1.44
N VAL A 336 -7.23 20.92 -2.57
CA VAL A 336 -8.41 20.64 -3.41
C VAL A 336 -9.31 19.59 -2.76
N TYR A 337 -8.70 18.57 -2.15
CA TYR A 337 -9.39 17.55 -1.37
C TYR A 337 -10.17 18.14 -0.19
N ASP A 338 -9.50 18.95 0.64
CA ASP A 338 -10.11 19.60 1.80
C ASP A 338 -11.23 20.58 1.35
N ALA A 339 -11.02 21.30 0.25
CA ALA A 339 -12.02 22.21 -0.30
C ALA A 339 -13.24 21.46 -0.87
N ALA A 340 -13.06 20.30 -1.50
CA ALA A 340 -14.15 19.47 -2.01
C ALA A 340 -15.06 18.95 -0.87
N TRP A 341 -14.47 18.53 0.25
CA TRP A 341 -15.25 18.11 1.42
C TRP A 341 -15.88 19.29 2.18
N ALA A 342 -15.17 20.42 2.27
CA ALA A 342 -15.71 21.60 2.92
C ALA A 342 -16.89 22.21 2.14
N VAL A 343 -16.85 22.20 0.80
CA VAL A 343 -17.95 22.73 -0.02
C VAL A 343 -19.20 21.84 0.05
N SER A 344 -19.03 20.51 0.15
CA SER A 344 -20.17 19.58 0.27
C SER A 344 -20.90 19.70 1.61
N LYS A 345 -20.19 20.17 2.64
CA LYS A 345 -20.75 20.46 3.97
C LYS A 345 -21.23 21.91 4.16
N ASN A 346 -21.16 22.74 3.11
CA ASN A 346 -21.40 24.18 3.17
C ASN A 346 -20.50 24.92 4.19
N GLU A 347 -19.29 24.41 4.44
CA GLU A 347 -18.30 25.01 5.35
C GLU A 347 -17.48 26.11 4.64
N ILE A 348 -17.39 26.05 3.31
CA ILE A 348 -16.81 27.10 2.46
C ILE A 348 -17.77 27.49 1.34
N THR A 349 -17.54 28.67 0.76
CA THR A 349 -18.30 29.14 -0.39
C THR A 349 -17.87 28.45 -1.69
N VAL A 350 -18.77 28.43 -2.67
CA VAL A 350 -18.48 27.97 -4.04
C VAL A 350 -17.30 28.73 -4.66
N GLU A 351 -17.17 30.02 -4.34
CA GLU A 351 -16.09 30.88 -4.87
C GLU A 351 -14.73 30.48 -4.28
N GLU A 352 -14.69 30.14 -2.98
CA GLU A 352 -13.49 29.61 -2.32
C GLU A 352 -13.09 28.23 -2.87
N PHE A 353 -14.07 27.37 -3.14
CA PHE A 353 -13.86 26.06 -3.76
C PHE A 353 -13.29 26.19 -5.18
N LEU A 354 -13.90 27.01 -6.05
CA LEU A 354 -13.43 27.24 -7.41
C LEU A 354 -12.02 27.84 -7.44
N LYS A 355 -11.69 28.71 -6.48
CA LYS A 355 -10.34 29.28 -6.35
C LYS A 355 -9.28 28.21 -6.04
N ALA A 356 -9.60 27.23 -5.20
CA ALA A 356 -8.70 26.11 -4.91
C ALA A 356 -8.45 25.25 -6.18
N ILE A 357 -9.51 24.95 -6.92
CA ILE A 357 -9.45 24.22 -8.20
C ILE A 357 -8.60 24.99 -9.23
N ASP A 358 -8.88 26.28 -9.42
CA ASP A 358 -8.19 27.10 -10.43
C ASP A 358 -6.71 27.31 -10.11
N THR A 359 -6.36 27.33 -8.83
CA THR A 359 -4.95 27.39 -8.40
C THR A 359 -4.19 26.14 -8.85
N LEU A 360 -4.74 24.94 -8.62
CA LEU A 360 -4.11 23.70 -9.06
C LEU A 360 -4.10 23.60 -10.59
N ALA A 361 -5.22 23.91 -11.26
CA ALA A 361 -5.32 23.89 -12.71
C ALA A 361 -4.29 24.83 -13.38
N SER A 362 -4.04 26.01 -12.80
CA SER A 362 -3.06 26.95 -13.31
C SER A 362 -1.63 26.44 -13.18
N THR A 363 -1.30 25.80 -12.04
CA THR A 363 0.02 25.17 -11.84
C THR A 363 0.24 24.02 -12.84
N VAL A 364 -0.76 23.15 -13.02
CA VAL A 364 -0.67 22.02 -13.96
C VAL A 364 -0.52 22.50 -15.40
N LYS A 365 -1.32 23.48 -15.84
CA LYS A 365 -1.22 24.07 -17.19
C LYS A 365 0.14 24.72 -17.45
N LYS A 366 0.71 25.38 -16.44
CA LYS A 366 2.06 25.95 -16.55
C LYS A 366 3.10 24.83 -16.74
N ASN A 367 3.02 23.77 -15.95
CA ASN A 367 3.94 22.63 -16.05
C ASN A 367 3.80 21.92 -17.41
N MET A 368 2.59 21.74 -17.94
CA MET A 368 2.37 21.21 -19.29
C MET A 368 3.02 22.09 -20.38
N ALA A 369 2.95 23.42 -20.24
CA ALA A 369 3.58 24.34 -21.19
C ALA A 369 5.11 24.33 -21.14
N ASP A 370 5.70 23.90 -20.01
CA ASP A 370 7.13 23.76 -19.83
C ASP A 370 7.64 22.35 -20.24
N LEU A 371 6.74 21.37 -20.39
CA LEU A 371 7.08 19.98 -20.74
C LEU A 371 7.79 19.83 -22.10
N PRO A 372 7.44 20.57 -23.17
CA PRO A 372 8.20 20.54 -24.43
C PRO A 372 9.64 21.06 -24.31
N LYS A 373 9.99 21.72 -23.19
CA LYS A 373 11.35 22.21 -22.91
C LYS A 373 12.21 21.16 -22.20
N LEU A 374 11.66 19.99 -21.85
CA LEU A 374 12.47 18.88 -21.36
C LEU A 374 13.46 18.46 -22.45
N VAL A 375 14.75 18.65 -22.17
CA VAL A 375 15.81 18.26 -23.10
C VAL A 375 16.13 16.80 -22.87
N LYS A 376 15.89 15.99 -23.89
CA LYS A 376 16.32 14.60 -23.96
C LYS A 376 17.86 14.53 -23.88
N PRO A 377 18.46 13.78 -22.94
CA PRO A 377 19.90 13.57 -22.92
C PRO A 377 20.37 12.87 -24.21
N ASN A 378 21.50 13.30 -24.77
CA ASN A 378 22.00 12.80 -26.06
C ASN A 378 22.71 11.43 -25.98
N ASP A 379 22.98 10.94 -24.76
CA ASP A 379 23.84 9.79 -24.49
C ASP A 379 23.06 8.62 -23.83
N LEU A 380 21.75 8.48 -24.11
CA LEU A 380 20.92 7.38 -23.58
C LEU A 380 21.11 6.09 -24.39
N ASN A 381 21.14 4.95 -23.71
CA ASN A 381 21.00 3.65 -24.36
C ASN A 381 19.51 3.35 -24.70
N GLU A 382 19.22 2.29 -25.46
CA GLU A 382 17.85 1.99 -25.92
C GLU A 382 16.83 1.78 -24.77
N GLU A 383 17.24 1.19 -23.65
CA GLU A 383 16.37 0.99 -22.48
C GLU A 383 16.09 2.32 -21.76
N GLU A 384 17.13 3.15 -21.60
CA GLU A 384 17.01 4.49 -21.02
C GLU A 384 16.20 5.44 -21.91
N ASP A 385 16.26 5.25 -23.23
CA ASP A 385 15.49 6.02 -24.20
C ASP A 385 13.99 5.72 -24.11
N LYS A 386 13.65 4.43 -24.08
CA LYS A 386 12.29 3.95 -23.89
C LYS A 386 11.72 4.44 -22.55
N PHE A 387 12.51 4.33 -21.49
CA PHE A 387 12.13 4.81 -20.15
C PHE A 387 11.88 6.33 -20.10
N PHE A 388 12.70 7.12 -20.80
CA PHE A 388 12.53 8.58 -20.87
C PHE A 388 11.22 8.97 -21.58
N GLU A 389 10.90 8.32 -22.71
CA GLU A 389 9.65 8.57 -23.43
C GLU A 389 8.43 8.07 -22.64
N GLU A 390 8.50 6.90 -21.99
CA GLU A 390 7.42 6.40 -21.10
C GLU A 390 7.19 7.34 -19.91
N SER A 391 8.25 7.83 -19.27
CA SER A 391 8.15 8.79 -18.16
C SER A 391 7.54 10.12 -18.60
N LYS A 392 7.88 10.57 -19.81
CA LYS A 392 7.31 11.78 -20.40
C LYS A 392 5.83 11.61 -20.74
N GLN A 393 5.45 10.45 -21.26
CA GLN A 393 4.04 10.12 -21.53
C GLN A 393 3.24 10.06 -20.23
N ASN A 394 3.75 9.37 -19.19
CA ASN A 394 3.12 9.32 -17.89
C ASN A 394 2.97 10.70 -17.22
N LEU A 395 3.90 11.65 -17.48
CA LEU A 395 3.77 13.04 -17.02
C LEU A 395 2.63 13.76 -17.73
N VAL A 396 2.48 13.54 -19.05
CA VAL A 396 1.37 14.10 -19.84
C VAL A 396 0.05 13.53 -19.32
N ASP A 397 -0.06 12.21 -19.21
CA ASP A 397 -1.27 11.53 -18.77
C ASP A 397 -1.67 11.93 -17.35
N GLY A 398 -0.70 12.03 -16.43
CA GLY A 398 -0.94 12.51 -15.07
C GLY A 398 -1.36 13.99 -15.02
N MET A 399 -0.82 14.86 -15.88
CA MET A 399 -1.26 16.26 -15.95
C MET A 399 -2.66 16.40 -16.58
N GLU A 400 -2.95 15.64 -17.65
CA GLU A 400 -4.26 15.62 -18.30
C GLU A 400 -5.33 15.03 -17.37
N GLY A 401 -5.05 13.91 -16.70
CA GLY A 401 -5.93 13.32 -15.70
C GLY A 401 -6.24 14.28 -14.55
N THR A 402 -5.25 15.05 -14.10
CA THR A 402 -5.48 16.10 -13.08
C THR A 402 -6.43 17.18 -13.59
N ILE A 403 -6.30 17.64 -14.84
CA ILE A 403 -7.21 18.63 -15.43
C ILE A 403 -8.62 18.05 -15.61
N THR A 404 -8.73 16.80 -16.05
CA THR A 404 -10.01 16.10 -16.20
C THR A 404 -10.74 15.99 -14.86
N GLY A 405 -10.05 15.54 -13.81
CA GLY A 405 -10.64 15.47 -12.48
C GLY A 405 -11.01 16.84 -11.90
N LEU A 406 -10.21 17.89 -12.16
CA LEU A 406 -10.56 19.26 -11.76
C LEU A 406 -11.79 19.80 -12.49
N ASN A 407 -11.98 19.45 -13.76
CA ASN A 407 -13.18 19.81 -14.51
C ASN A 407 -14.41 19.05 -14.00
N GLU A 408 -14.23 17.79 -13.59
CA GLU A 408 -15.29 17.00 -12.96
C GLU A 408 -15.72 17.63 -11.63
N LEU A 409 -14.77 18.04 -10.78
CA LEU A 409 -15.07 18.77 -9.53
C LEU A 409 -15.87 20.06 -9.76
N LYS A 410 -15.66 20.75 -10.89
CA LYS A 410 -16.40 21.98 -11.20
C LYS A 410 -17.89 21.72 -11.49
N LYS A 411 -18.24 20.55 -12.02
CA LYS A 411 -19.64 20.21 -12.34
C LYS A 411 -20.53 20.19 -11.09
N TYR A 412 -19.96 19.86 -9.92
CA TYR A 412 -20.62 20.00 -8.63
C TYR A 412 -21.22 21.39 -8.37
N VAL A 413 -20.64 22.45 -8.96
CA VAL A 413 -21.16 23.81 -8.80
C VAL A 413 -22.51 23.98 -9.49
N ASP A 414 -22.73 23.27 -10.60
CA ASP A 414 -23.88 23.43 -11.48
C ASP A 414 -25.11 22.65 -11.00
N ASP A 415 -24.93 21.43 -10.50
CA ASP A 415 -26.02 20.52 -10.12
C ASP A 415 -26.00 20.05 -8.66
N LYS A 416 -24.93 20.36 -7.91
CA LYS A 416 -24.71 19.93 -6.53
C LYS A 416 -24.65 18.41 -6.34
N ASP A 417 -24.33 17.66 -7.38
CA ASP A 417 -24.16 16.22 -7.30
C ASP A 417 -22.80 15.84 -6.71
N VAL A 418 -22.81 15.23 -5.52
CA VAL A 418 -21.60 14.83 -4.78
C VAL A 418 -20.77 13.79 -5.55
N THR A 419 -21.37 13.05 -6.48
CA THR A 419 -20.62 12.12 -7.34
C THR A 419 -19.58 12.83 -8.20
N HIS A 420 -19.80 14.09 -8.58
CA HIS A 420 -18.79 14.91 -9.26
C HIS A 420 -17.58 15.20 -8.36
N LEU A 421 -17.80 15.32 -7.04
CA LEU A 421 -16.71 15.47 -6.08
C LEU A 421 -15.93 14.16 -5.92
N GLU A 422 -16.64 13.03 -5.79
CA GLU A 422 -16.03 11.71 -5.63
C GLU A 422 -15.22 11.31 -6.88
N ASN A 423 -15.82 11.41 -8.07
CA ASN A 423 -15.18 11.07 -9.34
C ASN A 423 -14.02 12.01 -9.65
N GLY A 424 -14.20 13.32 -9.42
CA GLY A 424 -13.14 14.30 -9.62
C GLY A 424 -11.96 14.07 -8.69
N LEU A 425 -12.20 13.77 -7.40
CA LEU A 425 -11.14 13.45 -6.45
C LEU A 425 -10.44 12.12 -6.76
N ALA A 426 -11.19 11.07 -7.11
CA ALA A 426 -10.61 9.78 -7.51
C ALA A 426 -9.69 9.96 -8.73
N THR A 427 -10.14 10.70 -9.74
CA THR A 427 -9.36 10.99 -10.95
C THR A 427 -8.09 11.79 -10.62
N ILE A 428 -8.20 12.80 -9.76
CA ILE A 428 -7.07 13.61 -9.29
C ILE A 428 -6.08 12.78 -8.46
N MET A 429 -6.54 11.80 -7.68
CA MET A 429 -5.68 10.92 -6.89
C MET A 429 -4.89 9.95 -7.77
N VAL A 430 -5.54 9.31 -8.76
CA VAL A 430 -4.86 8.43 -9.72
C VAL A 430 -3.81 9.21 -10.51
N ALA A 431 -4.19 10.39 -11.01
CA ALA A 431 -3.29 11.29 -11.71
C ALA A 431 -2.13 11.80 -10.81
N GLY A 432 -2.43 12.08 -9.54
CA GLY A 432 -1.45 12.48 -8.54
C GLY A 432 -0.44 11.38 -8.21
N ASP A 433 -0.88 10.12 -8.12
CA ASP A 433 0.00 8.96 -7.90
C ASP A 433 0.94 8.74 -9.10
N MET A 434 0.44 8.86 -10.34
CA MET A 434 1.28 8.81 -11.54
C MET A 434 2.38 9.88 -11.52
N LEU A 435 2.01 11.13 -11.20
CA LEU A 435 2.98 12.22 -11.11
C LEU A 435 3.99 12.04 -9.96
N TYR A 436 3.54 11.49 -8.82
CA TYR A 436 4.40 11.20 -7.68
C TYR A 436 5.42 10.10 -8.01
N ARG A 437 5.00 9.00 -8.64
CA ARG A 437 5.91 7.93 -9.06
C ARG A 437 7.00 8.44 -9.99
N ILE A 438 6.67 9.33 -10.92
CA ILE A 438 7.66 9.93 -11.83
C ILE A 438 8.60 10.87 -11.08
N GLN A 439 8.10 11.60 -10.08
CA GLN A 439 8.94 12.46 -9.25
C GLN A 439 9.95 11.63 -8.42
N VAL A 440 9.49 10.53 -7.79
CA VAL A 440 10.36 9.60 -7.05
C VAL A 440 11.43 8.98 -7.95
N ILE A 441 11.03 8.53 -9.13
CA ILE A 441 11.94 8.01 -10.17
C ILE A 441 12.93 9.09 -10.62
N GLY A 442 12.47 10.31 -10.86
CA GLY A 442 13.31 11.44 -11.28
C GLY A 442 14.36 11.80 -10.23
N ASP A 443 13.99 11.77 -8.95
CA ASP A 443 14.88 12.01 -7.82
C ASP A 443 15.92 10.88 -7.68
N GLU A 444 15.54 9.62 -7.90
CA GLU A 444 16.48 8.48 -7.94
C GLU A 444 17.48 8.56 -9.10
N VAL A 445 17.02 8.94 -10.30
CA VAL A 445 17.89 9.12 -11.48
C VAL A 445 18.82 10.32 -11.27
N ALA A 446 18.32 11.43 -10.73
CA ALA A 446 19.15 12.60 -10.41
C ALA A 446 20.23 12.26 -9.37
N LYS A 447 19.88 11.46 -8.34
CA LYS A 447 20.82 10.97 -7.33
C LYS A 447 21.91 10.09 -7.95
N LYS A 448 21.55 9.11 -8.79
CA LYS A 448 22.50 8.27 -9.52
C LYS A 448 23.41 9.07 -10.45
N MET A 449 22.88 10.08 -11.16
CA MET A 449 23.69 10.96 -12.01
C MET A 449 24.66 11.85 -11.22
N GLN A 450 24.28 12.32 -10.03
CA GLN A 450 25.19 13.06 -9.15
C GLN A 450 26.31 12.16 -8.57
N GLU A 451 26.00 10.92 -8.23
CA GLU A 451 27.00 9.93 -7.77
C GLU A 451 27.98 9.54 -8.89
N ALA A 452 27.50 9.40 -10.12
CA ALA A 452 28.34 9.13 -11.30
C ALA A 452 29.28 10.32 -11.61
N LYS A 453 28.84 11.56 -11.42
CA LYS A 453 29.67 12.77 -11.57
C LYS A 453 30.69 12.96 -10.45
N LYS A 454 30.47 12.39 -9.25
CA LYS A 454 31.44 12.40 -8.14
C LYS A 454 32.54 11.32 -8.28
N LYS A 455 32.33 10.32 -9.16
CA LYS A 455 33.28 9.23 -9.44
C LYS A 455 34.18 9.48 -10.68
N LYS A 456 34.02 10.62 -11.37
CA LYS A 456 34.95 11.16 -12.36
C LYS A 456 35.67 12.35 -11.76
#